data_AF-A0A1W1WAC5-F1
#
_entry.id   AF-A0A1W1WAC5-F1
#
_cell.length_a   1.000
_cell.length_b   1.000
_cell.length_c   1.000
_cell.angle_alpha   90.00
_cell.angle_beta   90.00
_cell.angle_gamma   90.00
#
_symmetry.space_group_name_H-M   'P 1'
#
loop_
_entity.id
_entity.type
_entity.pdbx_description
1 polymer ?
#
loop_
_entity_poly.entity_id
_entity_poly.type
_entity_poly.pdbx_seq_one_letter_code
_entity_poly.pdbx_strand_id
1 'polypeptide(L)'
;MRIWKEWYIGNPKNATLPYKAHVALSFENTRILWTEFGSAPLWTVGKIIWKKESPSWSRLHWGNSTWWCGQRGNVMVVIGRGRRPAVVLTQGQWTGIIPPGRGSCSGIIPSDDPCMAKFQEPKLVHHQWAAR
;
A
#
# COMPACT_ATOMS: atom_id res chain seq x y z
N MET A 1 16.26 -16.64 -2.07
CA MET A 1 17.22 -15.79 -1.32
C MET A 1 16.68 -14.36 -1.31
N ARG A 2 16.10 -13.88 -0.19
CA ARG A 2 15.65 -12.47 -0.08
C ARG A 2 16.87 -11.61 0.17
N ILE A 3 17.27 -10.82 -0.81
CA ILE A 3 18.38 -9.87 -0.67
C ILE A 3 17.87 -8.73 0.20
N TRP A 4 18.24 -8.74 1.47
CA TRP A 4 18.00 -7.64 2.39
C TRP A 4 18.93 -6.49 2.00
N LYS A 5 18.39 -5.41 1.44
CA LYS A 5 19.11 -4.15 1.30
C LYS A 5 18.48 -3.16 2.25
N GLU A 6 19.21 -2.80 3.30
CA GLU A 6 18.85 -1.69 4.17
C GLU A 6 19.06 -0.39 3.38
N TRP A 7 18.02 0.45 3.30
CA TRP A 7 18.09 1.76 2.64
C TRP A 7 18.11 2.84 3.71
N TYR A 8 19.23 3.55 3.80
CA TYR A 8 19.37 4.72 4.66
C TYR A 8 18.81 5.94 3.94
N ILE A 9 17.80 6.60 4.53
CA ILE A 9 17.22 7.82 3.99
C ILE A 9 17.64 8.97 4.90
N GLY A 10 18.52 9.86 4.40
CA GLY A 10 19.07 11.00 5.13
C GLY A 10 20.56 11.20 4.89
N ASN A 11 21.12 12.31 5.39
CA ASN A 11 22.57 12.51 5.44
C ASN A 11 23.15 11.57 6.51
N PRO A 12 23.99 10.57 6.16
CA PRO A 12 24.51 9.61 7.13
C PRO A 12 25.41 10.25 8.21
N LYS A 13 25.89 11.48 7.99
CA LYS A 13 26.65 12.24 8.99
C LYS A 13 25.78 12.92 10.06
N ASN A 14 24.49 13.15 9.77
CA ASN A 14 23.56 13.87 10.66
C ASN A 14 22.39 13.01 11.14
N ALA A 15 22.20 11.80 10.61
CA ALA A 15 21.15 10.89 11.03
C ALA A 15 21.69 9.97 12.13
N THR A 16 21.31 10.24 13.38
CA THR A 16 21.72 9.47 14.57
C THR A 16 21.09 8.08 14.67
N LEU A 17 20.12 7.74 13.83
CA LEU A 17 19.50 6.41 13.78
C LEU A 17 19.27 5.97 12.32
N PRO A 18 19.72 4.78 11.91
CA PRO A 18 19.45 4.26 10.59
C PRO A 18 17.95 3.97 10.41
N TYR A 19 17.29 4.69 9.50
CA TYR A 19 15.91 4.39 9.12
C TYR A 19 15.88 3.04 8.41
N LYS A 20 15.35 2.00 9.07
CA LYS A 20 15.10 0.70 8.43
C LYS A 20 13.90 0.83 7.49
N ALA A 21 14.18 1.08 6.22
CA ALA A 21 13.21 1.02 5.15
C ALA A 21 13.32 -0.30 4.39
N HIS A 22 12.18 -0.89 4.02
CA HIS A 22 12.12 -2.08 3.18
C HIS A 22 11.31 -1.81 1.92
N VAL A 23 11.68 -2.46 0.82
CA VAL A 23 10.91 -2.38 -0.43
C VAL A 23 9.65 -3.22 -0.26
N ALA A 24 8.50 -2.57 -0.16
CA ALA A 24 7.19 -3.22 -0.06
C ALA A 24 6.67 -3.66 -1.43
N LEU A 25 6.90 -2.85 -2.47
CA LEU A 25 6.59 -3.16 -3.86
C LEU A 25 7.68 -2.61 -4.78
N SER A 26 7.90 -3.32 -5.89
CA SER A 26 8.71 -2.86 -7.02
C SER A 26 7.99 -3.22 -8.30
N PHE A 27 7.70 -2.24 -9.14
CA PHE A 27 7.05 -2.45 -10.43
C PHE A 27 7.51 -1.36 -11.39
N GLU A 28 7.74 -1.74 -12.65
CA GLU A 28 8.31 -0.85 -13.67
C GLU A 28 9.59 -0.16 -13.15
N ASN A 29 9.55 1.18 -13.03
CA ASN A 29 10.61 2.03 -12.48
C ASN A 29 10.21 2.63 -11.13
N THR A 30 9.24 2.03 -10.45
CA THR A 30 8.69 2.50 -9.19
C THR A 30 9.06 1.54 -8.06
N ARG A 31 9.44 2.10 -6.92
CA ARG A 31 9.58 1.38 -5.66
C ARG A 31 8.76 2.06 -4.59
N ILE A 32 8.05 1.25 -3.81
CA ILE A 32 7.37 1.71 -2.61
C ILE A 32 8.18 1.26 -1.41
N LEU A 33 8.76 2.21 -0.70
CA LEU A 33 9.57 1.96 0.49
C LEU A 33 8.70 2.16 1.72
N TRP A 34 8.67 1.18 2.60
CA TRP A 34 7.91 1.27 3.83
C TRP A 34 8.85 1.28 5.04
N THR A 35 8.59 2.21 5.96
CA THR A 35 9.33 2.42 7.20
C THR A 35 8.55 1.84 8.37
N GLU A 36 9.25 1.42 9.43
CA GLU A 36 8.65 0.75 10.59
C GLU A 36 7.78 1.67 11.47
N PHE A 37 7.86 2.98 11.29
CA PHE A 37 7.22 4.00 12.15
C PHE A 37 5.74 4.25 11.85
N GLY A 38 5.09 3.40 11.06
CA GLY A 38 3.67 3.56 10.75
C GLY A 38 3.31 4.82 9.94
N SER A 39 4.31 5.54 9.41
CA SER A 39 4.12 6.66 8.47
C SER A 39 3.68 6.18 7.09
N ALA A 40 3.17 7.10 6.27
CA ALA A 40 2.91 6.83 4.87
C ALA A 40 4.17 6.29 4.17
N PRO A 41 4.05 5.26 3.31
CA PRO A 41 5.17 4.77 2.52
C PRO A 41 5.73 5.85 1.58
N LEU A 42 6.99 5.69 1.21
CA LEU A 42 7.64 6.56 0.23
C LEU A 42 7.46 5.97 -1.16
N TRP A 43 6.98 6.80 -2.07
CA TRP A 43 6.90 6.48 -3.48
C TRP A 43 8.15 7.02 -4.17
N THR A 44 8.94 6.14 -4.79
CA THR A 44 10.13 6.55 -5.52
C THR A 44 10.08 6.06 -6.95
N VAL A 45 10.51 6.90 -7.89
CA VAL A 45 10.55 6.59 -9.32
C VAL A 45 11.97 6.79 -9.84
N GLY A 46 12.49 5.83 -10.60
CA GLY A 46 13.82 5.89 -11.20
C GLY A 46 14.34 4.52 -11.60
N LYS A 47 15.41 4.51 -12.40
CA LYS A 47 16.20 3.30 -12.70
C LYS A 47 17.59 3.38 -12.09
N ILE A 48 18.26 4.51 -12.33
CA ILE A 48 19.63 4.81 -11.87
C ILE A 48 19.61 5.86 -10.77
N ILE A 49 18.91 6.98 -11.01
CA ILE A 49 18.67 8.04 -10.03
C ILE A 49 17.21 7.94 -9.58
N TRP A 50 17.00 7.73 -8.29
CA TRP A 50 15.67 7.62 -7.68
C TRP A 50 15.20 9.00 -7.20
N LYS A 51 14.01 9.41 -7.61
CA LYS A 51 13.34 10.62 -7.14
C LYS A 51 12.17 10.25 -6.24
N LYS A 52 12.01 10.99 -5.13
CA LYS A 52 10.84 10.89 -4.27
C LYS A 52 9.67 11.60 -4.94
N GLU A 53 8.54 10.92 -4.98
CA GLU A 53 7.27 11.44 -5.46
C GLU A 53 6.32 11.67 -4.29
N SER A 54 5.32 12.53 -4.51
CA SER A 54 4.29 12.89 -3.53
C SER A 54 2.91 12.42 -4.01
N PRO A 55 2.62 11.11 -3.96
CA PRO A 55 1.29 10.60 -4.29
C PRO A 55 0.27 10.99 -3.20
N SER A 56 -1.01 10.81 -3.49
CA SER A 56 -2.03 10.83 -2.44
C SER A 56 -1.93 9.55 -1.62
N TRP A 57 -1.95 9.68 -0.29
CA TRP A 57 -1.97 8.57 0.63
C TRP A 57 -3.21 8.65 1.52
N SER A 58 -3.90 7.52 1.67
CA SER A 58 -4.95 7.33 2.66
C SER A 58 -4.57 6.18 3.59
N ARG A 59 -4.81 6.38 4.88
CA ARG A 59 -4.57 5.36 5.90
C ARG A 59 -5.81 4.49 6.03
N LEU A 60 -5.64 3.17 5.99
CA LEU A 60 -6.69 2.19 6.17
C LEU A 60 -6.46 1.42 7.48
N HIS A 61 -7.49 1.32 8.31
CA HIS A 61 -7.43 0.62 9.59
C HIS A 61 -8.29 -0.64 9.55
N TRP A 62 -7.71 -1.78 9.94
CA TRP A 62 -8.43 -3.03 10.12
C TRP A 62 -7.98 -3.73 11.41
N GLY A 63 -8.80 -3.67 12.45
CA GLY A 63 -8.40 -4.06 13.80
C GLY A 63 -7.10 -3.37 14.20
N ASN A 64 -6.09 -4.14 14.60
CA ASN A 64 -4.77 -3.63 15.00
C ASN A 64 -3.80 -3.43 13.82
N SER A 65 -4.22 -3.69 12.58
CA SER A 65 -3.36 -3.56 11.40
C SER A 65 -3.52 -2.20 10.75
N THR A 66 -2.40 -1.52 10.50
CA THR A 66 -2.35 -0.32 9.64
C THR A 66 -1.98 -0.73 8.23
N TRP A 67 -2.77 -0.25 7.27
CA TRP A 67 -2.49 -0.33 5.84
C TRP A 67 -2.51 1.07 5.24
N TRP A 68 -1.87 1.23 4.09
CA TRP A 68 -1.80 2.47 3.36
C TRP A 68 -2.26 2.26 1.93
N CYS A 69 -3.12 3.13 1.44
CA CYS A 69 -3.52 3.15 0.05
C CYS A 69 -2.96 4.39 -0.61
N GLY A 70 -2.12 4.20 -1.62
CA GLY A 70 -1.46 5.26 -2.36
C GLY A 70 -1.96 5.33 -3.79
N GLN A 71 -2.10 6.53 -4.34
CA GLN A 71 -2.45 6.73 -5.74
C GLN A 71 -1.54 7.76 -6.40
N ARG A 72 -1.06 7.44 -7.60
CA ARG A 72 -0.33 8.36 -8.48
C ARG A 72 -0.84 8.18 -9.91
N GLY A 73 -1.54 9.19 -10.42
CA GLY A 73 -2.28 9.05 -11.68
C GLY A 73 -3.30 7.91 -11.55
N ASN A 74 -3.29 7.01 -12.53
CA ASN A 74 -4.13 5.81 -12.56
C ASN A 74 -3.50 4.59 -11.83
N VAL A 75 -2.32 4.74 -11.22
CA VAL A 75 -1.69 3.64 -10.46
C VAL A 75 -2.10 3.73 -9.01
N MET A 76 -2.63 2.63 -8.50
CA MET A 76 -3.01 2.48 -7.10
C MET A 76 -2.18 1.38 -6.44
N VAL A 77 -1.77 1.61 -5.20
CA VAL A 77 -1.03 0.64 -4.38
C VAL A 77 -1.68 0.50 -3.02
N VAL A 78 -1.68 -0.71 -2.49
CA VAL A 78 -2.08 -1.00 -1.12
C VAL A 78 -0.91 -1.63 -0.40
N ILE A 79 -0.41 -0.96 0.63
CA ILE A 79 0.83 -1.27 1.33
C ILE A 79 0.53 -1.67 2.77
N GLY A 80 1.08 -2.79 3.20
CA GLY A 80 0.95 -3.32 4.55
C GLY A 80 1.53 -4.71 4.69
N ARG A 81 1.60 -5.21 5.93
CA ARG A 81 2.03 -6.59 6.26
C ARG A 81 0.84 -7.44 6.68
N GLY A 82 0.94 -8.73 6.43
CA GLY A 82 -0.01 -9.72 6.92
C GLY A 82 -1.18 -9.95 5.97
N ARG A 83 -2.31 -10.41 6.54
CA ARG A 83 -3.54 -10.66 5.81
C ARG A 83 -4.25 -9.34 5.55
N ARG A 84 -4.54 -9.07 4.28
CA ARG A 84 -5.32 -7.92 3.84
C ARG A 84 -6.78 -8.35 3.66
N PRO A 85 -7.76 -7.67 4.28
CA PRO A 85 -9.16 -7.80 3.91
C PRO A 85 -9.40 -7.35 2.45
N ALA A 86 -10.61 -7.58 1.95
CA ALA A 86 -11.02 -6.95 0.71
C ALA A 86 -11.00 -5.42 0.86
N VAL A 87 -10.57 -4.71 -0.18
CA VAL A 87 -10.61 -3.24 -0.21
C VAL A 87 -11.58 -2.84 -1.30
N VAL A 88 -12.58 -2.04 -0.94
CA VAL A 88 -13.50 -1.42 -1.90
C VAL A 88 -12.87 -0.11 -2.35
N LEU A 89 -12.85 0.07 -3.66
CA LEU A 89 -12.39 1.26 -4.35
C LEU A 89 -13.59 1.98 -4.96
N THR A 90 -13.66 3.30 -4.82
CA THR A 90 -14.73 4.11 -5.39
C THR A 90 -14.16 5.36 -6.05
N GLN A 91 -14.54 5.59 -7.30
CA GLN A 91 -14.10 6.71 -8.13
C GLN A 91 -15.28 7.18 -8.98
N GLY A 92 -15.95 8.26 -8.56
CA GLY A 92 -17.20 8.70 -9.18
C GLY A 92 -18.26 7.59 -9.16
N GLN A 93 -18.70 7.14 -10.35
CA GLN A 93 -19.65 6.03 -10.50
C GLN A 93 -18.97 4.65 -10.58
N TRP A 94 -17.65 4.60 -10.75
CA TRP A 94 -16.93 3.34 -10.80
C TRP A 94 -16.68 2.79 -9.40
N THR A 95 -16.89 1.48 -9.25
CA THR A 95 -16.57 0.74 -8.03
C THR A 95 -15.75 -0.48 -8.38
N GLY A 96 -14.66 -0.70 -7.65
CA GLY A 96 -13.80 -1.87 -7.78
C GLY A 96 -13.59 -2.57 -6.44
N ILE A 97 -13.16 -3.82 -6.51
CA ILE A 97 -12.78 -4.59 -5.34
C ILE A 97 -11.37 -5.12 -5.53
N ILE A 98 -10.49 -4.81 -4.59
CA ILE A 98 -9.24 -5.54 -4.43
C ILE A 98 -9.55 -6.74 -3.53
N PRO A 99 -9.40 -7.99 -4.00
CA PRO A 99 -9.75 -9.16 -3.22
C PRO A 99 -8.86 -9.30 -1.98
N PRO A 100 -9.35 -10.05 -0.95
CA PRO A 100 -8.55 -10.35 0.21
C PRO A 100 -7.29 -11.11 -0.20
N GLY A 101 -6.19 -10.87 0.51
CA GLY A 101 -4.90 -11.41 0.11
C GLY A 101 -3.85 -11.34 1.21
N ARG A 102 -2.59 -11.53 0.84
CA ARG A 102 -1.45 -11.36 1.74
C ARG A 102 -0.46 -10.35 1.16
N GLY A 103 0.04 -9.47 2.01
CA GLY A 103 1.03 -8.48 1.64
C GLY A 103 0.50 -7.35 0.78
N SER A 104 1.43 -6.55 0.27
CA SER A 104 1.15 -5.36 -0.53
C SER A 104 0.78 -5.72 -1.97
N CYS A 105 0.03 -4.88 -2.67
CA CYS A 105 -0.23 -5.04 -4.10
C CYS A 105 -0.32 -3.69 -4.83
N SER A 106 -0.24 -3.76 -6.15
CA SER A 106 -0.50 -2.64 -7.06
C SER A 106 -1.59 -3.01 -8.06
N GLY A 107 -2.20 -2.00 -8.67
CA GLY A 107 -3.18 -2.14 -9.74
C GLY A 107 -3.36 -0.83 -10.51
N ILE A 108 -4.01 -0.92 -11.66
CA ILE A 108 -4.38 0.23 -12.49
C ILE A 108 -5.88 0.46 -12.31
N ILE A 109 -6.27 1.70 -12.06
CA ILE A 109 -7.67 2.14 -11.96
C ILE A 109 -8.07 2.93 -13.21
N PRO A 110 -9.38 3.13 -13.47
CA PRO A 110 -9.85 3.67 -14.75
C PRO A 110 -9.44 5.11 -15.06
N SER A 111 -9.38 5.99 -14.06
CA SER A 111 -8.92 7.38 -14.21
C SER A 111 -7.93 7.79 -13.13
N ASP A 112 -7.35 8.98 -13.26
CA ASP A 112 -6.46 9.61 -12.28
C ASP A 112 -7.21 10.42 -11.21
N ASP A 113 -8.54 10.47 -11.26
CA ASP A 113 -9.36 11.12 -10.23
C ASP A 113 -9.10 10.51 -8.86
N PRO A 114 -9.20 11.27 -7.75
CA PRO A 114 -8.99 10.73 -6.42
C PRO A 114 -9.91 9.54 -6.13
N CYS A 115 -9.30 8.36 -5.93
CA CYS A 115 -10.02 7.14 -5.58
C CYS A 115 -10.09 7.00 -4.06
N MET A 116 -11.30 6.78 -3.56
CA MET A 116 -11.50 6.41 -2.16
C MET A 116 -11.26 4.91 -1.98
N ALA A 117 -10.56 4.55 -0.90
CA ALA A 117 -10.34 3.16 -0.52
C ALA A 117 -10.86 2.92 0.91
N LYS A 118 -11.58 1.82 1.12
CA LYS A 118 -12.03 1.37 2.44
C LYS A 118 -11.95 -0.14 2.54
N PHE A 119 -11.64 -0.67 3.72
CA PHE A 119 -11.80 -2.11 3.93
C PHE A 119 -13.27 -2.48 3.86
N GLN A 120 -13.56 -3.57 3.16
CA GLN A 120 -14.88 -4.17 3.22
C GLN A 120 -15.03 -4.83 4.60
N GLU A 121 -15.98 -4.35 5.39
CA GLU A 121 -16.38 -5.08 6.60
C GLU A 121 -16.84 -6.49 6.19
N PRO A 122 -16.46 -7.54 6.93
CA PRO A 122 -17.02 -8.85 6.73
C PRO A 122 -18.52 -8.68 6.93
N LYS A 123 -19.29 -8.80 5.85
CA LYS A 123 -20.71 -9.07 6.00
C LYS A 123 -20.74 -10.40 6.76
N LEU A 124 -21.08 -10.34 8.05
CA LEU A 124 -21.49 -11.51 8.82
C LEU A 124 -22.80 -11.98 8.21
N VAL A 125 -22.71 -12.58 7.03
CA VAL A 125 -23.84 -13.27 6.46
C VAL A 125 -23.91 -14.57 7.25
N HIS A 126 -24.85 -14.66 8.18
CA HIS A 126 -25.27 -15.88 8.84
C HIS A 126 -25.88 -16.86 7.81
N HIS A 127 -25.08 -17.32 6.85
CA HIS A 127 -25.42 -18.39 5.91
C HIS A 127 -24.56 -19.63 6.17
N GLN A 128 -24.52 -20.02 7.43
CA GLN A 128 -24.40 -21.41 7.86
C GLN A 128 -25.40 -21.43 9.00
N TRP A 129 -26.62 -21.94 8.81
CA TRP A 129 -27.06 -23.24 9.31
C TRP A 129 -28.27 -23.71 8.49
N ALA A 130 -28.04 -24.35 7.34
CA ALA A 130 -29.08 -25.12 6.64
C ALA A 130 -28.41 -26.18 5.75
N ALA A 131 -27.72 -27.13 6.39
CA ALA A 131 -27.39 -28.42 5.81
C ALA A 131 -26.84 -29.34 6.92
N ARG A 132 -27.73 -29.86 7.75
CA ARG A 132 -27.63 -31.19 8.36
C ARG A 132 -29.02 -31.77 8.48
#